data_AF-A0A7G5Z3C4-F1
#
_entry.id   AF-A0A7G5Z3C4-F1
#
_cell.length_a   1.000
_cell.length_b   1.000
_cell.length_c   1.000
_cell.angle_alpha   90.00
_cell.angle_beta   90.00
_cell.angle_gamma   90.00
#
_symmetry.space_group_name_H-M   'P 1'
#
loop_
_entity.id
_entity.type
_entity.pdbx_description
1 polymer ?
#
loop_
_entity_poly.entity_id
_entity_poly.type
_entity_poly.pdbx_seq_one_letter_code
_entity_poly.pdbx_strand_id
1 'polypeptide(L)'
;MMEIDMTAIQAIVAPPLHGEELIGLTPWESRALAAIVDAAEAGRLAPTADELQATVGCDSVSTTVNIVQRLEKRGLIRVERYQRSRRIFVVSTGKATAPVNNKTPHWRTLPRPRSLPVPALPHLRQRSPDLAAEIIRAAHKEGMRIDDFIAELVWAGWRARGAGVG
;
A
#
# COMPACT_ATOMS: atom_id res chain seq x y z
N MET A 1 -16.84 4.55 43.26
CA MET A 1 -15.81 5.10 42.35
C MET A 1 -15.34 3.93 41.50
N MET A 2 -15.45 4.07 40.18
CA MET A 2 -15.64 3.01 39.18
C MET A 2 -14.65 1.84 39.24
N GLU A 3 -15.17 0.64 39.48
CA GLU A 3 -14.57 -0.61 38.99
C GLU A 3 -14.77 -0.65 37.47
N ILE A 4 -13.67 -0.64 36.71
CA ILE A 4 -13.73 -0.99 35.29
C ILE A 4 -13.60 -2.51 35.23
N ASP A 5 -14.76 -3.16 35.07
CA ASP A 5 -14.88 -4.57 34.77
C ASP A 5 -14.11 -4.88 33.47
N MET A 6 -12.98 -5.60 33.60
CA MET A 6 -12.12 -6.04 32.50
C MET A 6 -12.62 -7.33 31.82
N THR A 7 -13.86 -7.75 32.10
CA THR A 7 -14.44 -9.01 31.60
C THR A 7 -15.22 -8.81 30.29
N ALA A 8 -14.55 -8.40 29.20
CA ALA A 8 -15.12 -8.56 27.85
C ALA A 8 -14.08 -8.46 26.71
N ILE A 9 -12.90 -9.07 26.84
CA ILE A 9 -12.14 -9.47 25.64
C ILE A 9 -12.78 -10.78 25.17
N GLN A 10 -13.94 -10.69 24.53
CA GLN A 10 -14.48 -11.83 23.81
C GLN A 10 -13.54 -12.11 22.64
N ALA A 11 -12.82 -13.22 22.76
CA ALA A 11 -12.33 -13.97 21.63
C ALA A 11 -13.53 -14.32 20.73
N ILE A 12 -13.82 -13.45 19.77
CA ILE A 12 -14.70 -13.80 18.66
C ILE A 12 -13.84 -14.68 17.74
N VAL A 13 -13.87 -15.99 18.00
CA VAL A 13 -13.68 -16.98 16.95
C VAL A 13 -14.87 -16.78 16.01
N ALA A 14 -14.66 -15.94 15.00
CA ALA A 14 -15.63 -15.74 13.94
C ALA A 14 -15.74 -17.04 13.13
N PRO A 15 -16.95 -17.43 12.73
CA PRO A 15 -17.14 -18.63 11.93
C PRO A 15 -16.37 -18.54 10.61
N PRO A 16 -16.00 -19.67 9.99
CA PRO A 16 -15.33 -19.68 8.70
C PRO A 16 -16.15 -18.88 7.67
N LEU A 17 -15.44 -18.22 6.74
CA LEU A 17 -16.02 -17.55 5.58
C LEU A 17 -17.15 -18.43 5.02
N HIS A 18 -18.37 -17.92 5.03
CA HIS A 18 -19.52 -18.70 4.62
C HIS A 18 -19.36 -19.09 3.15
N GLY A 19 -19.73 -20.33 2.80
CA GLY A 19 -19.47 -20.92 1.48
C GLY A 19 -19.95 -20.06 0.30
N GLU A 20 -20.90 -19.15 0.52
CA GLU A 20 -21.41 -18.20 -0.47
C GLU A 20 -20.40 -17.12 -0.88
N GLU A 21 -19.53 -16.65 0.03
CA GLU A 21 -18.49 -15.64 -0.28
C GLU A 21 -17.39 -16.19 -1.21
N LEU A 22 -17.25 -17.52 -1.24
CA LEU A 22 -16.29 -18.22 -2.08
C LEU A 22 -16.84 -18.61 -3.46
N ILE A 23 -18.16 -18.47 -3.69
CA ILE A 23 -18.79 -18.86 -4.95
C ILE A 23 -18.22 -17.99 -6.09
N GLY A 24 -17.66 -18.65 -7.09
CA GLY A 24 -17.05 -17.99 -8.25
C GLY A 24 -15.69 -17.37 -8.00
N LEU A 25 -15.00 -17.66 -6.88
CA LEU A 25 -13.56 -17.39 -6.78
C LEU A 25 -12.78 -18.46 -7.56
N THR A 26 -11.75 -18.03 -8.26
CA THR A 26 -10.76 -18.97 -8.80
C THR A 26 -9.98 -19.64 -7.65
N PRO A 27 -9.39 -20.83 -7.86
CA PRO A 27 -8.56 -21.49 -6.85
C PRO A 27 -7.39 -20.62 -6.36
N TRP A 28 -6.93 -19.68 -7.18
CA TRP A 28 -5.89 -18.73 -6.84
C TRP A 28 -6.40 -17.60 -5.93
N GLU A 29 -7.57 -17.06 -6.25
CA GLU A 29 -8.23 -16.04 -5.42
C GLU A 29 -8.58 -16.59 -4.04
N SER A 30 -9.10 -17.83 -3.96
CA SER A 30 -9.40 -18.48 -2.68
C SER A 30 -8.16 -18.69 -1.83
N ARG A 31 -7.03 -19.12 -2.42
CA ARG A 31 -5.76 -19.29 -1.70
C ARG A 31 -5.17 -17.96 -1.22
N ALA A 32 -5.20 -16.93 -2.07
CA ALA A 32 -4.74 -15.61 -1.69
C ALA A 32 -5.60 -15.00 -0.56
N LEU A 33 -6.92 -15.16 -0.64
CA LEU A 33 -7.84 -14.71 0.40
C LEU A 33 -7.58 -15.43 1.72
N ALA A 34 -7.42 -16.76 1.71
CA ALA A 34 -7.10 -17.54 2.89
C ALA A 34 -5.80 -17.07 3.56
N ALA A 35 -4.75 -16.78 2.78
CA ALA A 35 -3.48 -16.25 3.29
C ALA A 35 -3.62 -14.86 3.93
N ILE A 36 -4.45 -14.00 3.35
CA ILE A 36 -4.75 -12.67 3.91
C ILE A 36 -5.53 -12.79 5.22
N VAL A 37 -6.53 -13.68 5.27
CA VAL A 37 -7.32 -13.94 6.47
C VAL A 37 -6.43 -14.46 7.59
N ASP A 38 -5.58 -15.46 7.31
CA ASP A 38 -4.64 -16.00 8.28
C ASP A 38 -3.67 -14.94 8.82
N ALA A 39 -3.15 -14.05 7.95
CA ALA A 39 -2.32 -12.94 8.39
C ALA A 39 -3.08 -11.92 9.26
N ALA A 40 -4.34 -11.63 8.94
CA ALA A 40 -5.19 -10.72 9.73
C ALA A 40 -5.57 -11.32 11.09
N GLU A 41 -5.89 -12.62 11.13
CA GLU A 41 -6.17 -13.38 12.35
C GLU A 41 -4.97 -13.42 13.29
N ALA A 42 -3.78 -13.66 12.74
CA ALA A 42 -2.55 -13.70 13.51
C ALA A 42 -1.94 -12.32 13.82
N GLY A 43 -2.57 -11.23 13.39
CA GLY A 43 -2.03 -9.88 13.56
C GLY A 43 -0.65 -9.68 12.90
N ARG A 44 -0.36 -10.38 11.81
CA ARG A 44 0.91 -10.28 11.05
C ARG A 44 0.79 -9.22 9.95
N LEU A 45 1.94 -8.82 9.39
CA LEU A 45 1.98 -7.97 8.20
C LEU A 45 1.19 -8.61 7.06
N ALA A 46 0.61 -7.78 6.19
CA ALA A 46 -0.05 -8.27 4.99
C ALA A 46 0.97 -9.05 4.13
N PRO A 47 0.59 -10.21 3.57
CA PRO A 47 1.47 -10.96 2.68
C PRO A 47 1.98 -10.06 1.55
N THR A 48 3.26 -10.16 1.24
CA THR A 48 3.91 -9.51 0.09
C THR A 48 3.43 -10.15 -1.21
N ALA A 49 3.75 -9.51 -2.34
CA ALA A 49 3.39 -10.06 -3.65
C ALA A 49 4.13 -11.39 -3.92
N ASP A 50 5.36 -11.52 -3.43
CA ASP A 50 6.20 -12.73 -3.54
C ASP A 50 5.67 -13.87 -2.64
N GLU A 51 5.28 -13.57 -1.39
CA GLU A 51 4.65 -14.56 -0.51
C GLU A 51 3.31 -15.04 -1.06
N LEU A 52 2.51 -14.14 -1.64
CA LEU A 52 1.29 -14.55 -2.34
C LEU A 52 1.61 -15.38 -3.58
N GLN A 53 2.70 -15.09 -4.29
CA GLN A 53 3.10 -15.86 -5.46
C GLN A 53 3.43 -17.30 -5.06
N ALA A 54 4.24 -17.46 -4.02
CA ALA A 54 4.58 -18.75 -3.44
C ALA A 54 3.34 -19.51 -2.96
N THR A 55 2.40 -18.82 -2.31
CA THR A 55 1.17 -19.42 -1.78
C THR A 55 0.19 -19.86 -2.88
N VAL A 56 0.03 -19.02 -3.90
CA VAL A 56 -0.90 -19.25 -5.00
C VAL A 56 -0.31 -20.20 -6.05
N GLY A 57 1.01 -20.25 -6.17
CA GLY A 57 1.74 -21.04 -7.16
C GLY A 57 1.56 -20.50 -8.58
N CYS A 58 1.60 -19.18 -8.77
CA CYS A 58 1.51 -18.56 -10.10
C CYS A 58 2.88 -18.05 -10.59
N ASP A 59 3.07 -18.02 -11.90
CA ASP A 59 4.39 -17.73 -12.50
C ASP A 59 4.76 -16.24 -12.51
N SER A 60 3.84 -15.36 -12.11
CA SER A 60 4.06 -13.92 -12.15
C SER A 60 3.55 -13.19 -10.91
N VAL A 61 4.40 -12.30 -10.38
CA VAL A 61 4.06 -11.32 -9.35
C VAL A 61 2.91 -10.40 -9.80
N SER A 62 2.80 -10.06 -11.08
CA SER A 62 1.69 -9.22 -11.57
C SER A 62 0.33 -9.90 -11.42
N THR A 63 0.29 -11.23 -11.47
CA THR A 63 -0.92 -12.02 -11.24
C THR A 63 -1.41 -11.88 -9.79
N THR A 64 -0.51 -11.84 -8.81
CA THR A 64 -0.91 -11.69 -7.40
C THR A 64 -1.46 -10.30 -7.11
N VAL A 65 -0.94 -9.26 -7.75
CA VAL A 65 -1.50 -7.89 -7.69
C VAL A 65 -2.93 -7.86 -8.24
N ASN A 66 -3.16 -8.49 -9.40
CA ASN A 66 -4.48 -8.57 -10.01
C ASN A 66 -5.49 -9.35 -9.15
N ILE A 67 -5.05 -10.46 -8.53
CA ILE A 67 -5.88 -11.22 -7.60
C ILE A 67 -6.34 -10.34 -6.44
N VAL A 68 -5.43 -9.61 -5.80
CA VAL A 68 -5.76 -8.71 -4.68
C VAL A 68 -6.73 -7.60 -5.12
N GLN A 69 -6.53 -7.02 -6.31
CA GLN A 69 -7.46 -6.04 -6.87
C GLN A 69 -8.86 -6.62 -7.13
N ARG A 70 -8.96 -7.87 -7.60
CA ARG A 70 -10.25 -8.54 -7.80
C ARG A 70 -10.95 -8.82 -6.49
N LEU A 71 -10.22 -9.30 -5.47
CA LEU A 71 -10.77 -9.50 -4.12
C LEU A 71 -11.31 -8.19 -3.54
N GLU A 72 -10.59 -7.09 -3.71
CA GLU A 72 -11.04 -5.75 -3.29
C GLU A 72 -12.26 -5.27 -4.09
N LYS A 73 -12.24 -5.43 -5.41
CA LYS A 73 -13.38 -5.09 -6.29
C LYS A 73 -14.64 -5.88 -5.96
N ARG A 74 -14.49 -7.12 -5.49
CA ARG A 74 -15.59 -7.99 -5.02
C ARG A 74 -16.06 -7.64 -3.61
N GLY A 75 -15.41 -6.70 -2.92
CA GLY A 75 -15.78 -6.28 -1.57
C GLY A 75 -15.40 -7.28 -0.48
N LEU A 76 -14.53 -8.26 -0.76
CA LEU A 76 -14.08 -9.24 0.23
C LEU A 76 -12.99 -8.68 1.14
N ILE A 77 -12.22 -7.74 0.61
CA ILE A 77 -11.17 -7.03 1.34
C ILE A 77 -11.21 -5.54 1.04
N ARG A 78 -10.62 -4.73 1.93
CA ARG A 78 -10.25 -3.33 1.68
C ARG A 78 -8.75 -3.17 1.86
N VAL A 79 -8.08 -2.46 0.95
CA VAL A 79 -6.62 -2.31 1.00
C VAL A 79 -6.22 -0.85 1.19
N GLU A 80 -5.55 -0.58 2.30
CA GLU A 80 -4.78 0.65 2.49
C GLU A 80 -3.39 0.47 1.90
N ARG A 81 -3.03 1.29 0.91
CA ARG A 81 -1.77 1.17 0.17
C ARG A 81 -0.82 2.30 0.56
N TYR A 82 0.44 1.94 0.80
CA TYR A 82 1.53 2.86 1.12
C TYR A 82 2.73 2.60 0.21
N GLN A 83 3.78 3.40 0.34
CA GLN A 83 5.07 3.16 -0.32
C GLN A 83 5.63 1.80 0.10
N ARG A 84 5.63 0.86 -0.85
CA ARG A 84 6.13 -0.53 -0.72
C ARG A 84 5.45 -1.40 0.36
N SER A 85 4.34 -0.95 0.93
CA SER A 85 3.64 -1.71 1.97
C SER A 85 2.13 -1.53 1.84
N ARG A 86 1.38 -2.39 2.52
CA ARG A 86 -0.08 -2.35 2.54
C ARG A 86 -0.62 -2.88 3.85
N ARG A 87 -1.78 -2.37 4.23
CA ARG A 87 -2.61 -2.94 5.29
C ARG A 87 -3.92 -3.42 4.68
N ILE A 88 -4.31 -4.65 4.95
CA ILE A 88 -5.49 -5.27 4.37
C ILE A 88 -6.51 -5.54 5.47
N PHE A 89 -7.75 -5.18 5.21
CA PHE A 89 -8.90 -5.41 6.07
C PHE A 89 -9.76 -6.48 5.42
N VAL A 90 -10.12 -7.51 6.18
CA VAL A 90 -11.06 -8.56 5.75
C VAL A 90 -12.46 -8.06 6.09
N VAL A 91 -13.32 -7.93 5.08
CA VAL A 91 -14.62 -7.25 5.25
C VAL A 91 -15.57 -8.10 6.11
N SER A 92 -15.63 -9.40 5.88
CA SER A 92 -16.53 -10.31 6.60
C SER A 92 -16.21 -10.44 8.09
N THR A 93 -14.93 -10.30 8.48
CA THR A 93 -14.51 -10.45 9.89
C THR A 93 -14.23 -9.11 10.58
N GLY A 94 -14.09 -8.01 9.82
CA GLY A 94 -13.66 -6.72 10.33
C GLY A 94 -12.19 -6.67 10.78
N LYS A 95 -11.45 -7.78 10.71
CA LYS A 95 -10.05 -7.86 11.15
C LYS A 95 -9.12 -7.25 10.11
N ALA A 96 -7.94 -6.85 10.57
CA ALA A 96 -6.93 -6.23 9.73
C ALA A 96 -5.55 -6.83 9.98
N THR A 97 -4.74 -6.89 8.94
CA THR A 97 -3.31 -7.15 9.07
C THR A 97 -2.65 -6.06 9.92
N ALA A 98 -1.45 -6.37 10.44
CA ALA A 98 -0.66 -5.46 11.26
C ALA A 98 -0.51 -4.07 10.62
N PRO A 99 -0.45 -3.01 11.44
CA PRO A 99 -0.12 -1.68 10.94
C PRO A 99 1.28 -1.66 10.32
N VAL A 100 1.44 -0.89 9.26
CA VAL A 100 2.75 -0.70 8.61
C VAL A 100 3.49 0.48 9.23
N ASN A 101 4.82 0.36 9.32
CA ASN A 101 5.70 1.43 9.83
C ASN A 101 5.81 2.59 8.84
N ASN A 102 5.86 2.30 7.54
CA ASN A 102 5.88 3.33 6.50
C ASN A 102 4.45 3.65 6.04
N LYS A 103 3.97 4.83 6.43
CA LYS A 103 2.65 5.36 6.05
C LYS A 103 2.68 6.37 4.90
N THR A 104 3.84 6.53 4.24
CA THR A 104 3.98 7.43 3.10
C THR A 104 3.03 6.99 1.99
N PRO A 105 2.14 7.87 1.48
CA PRO A 105 1.23 7.50 0.40
C PRO A 105 1.99 7.04 -0.85
N HIS A 106 1.42 6.08 -1.60
CA HIS A 106 2.00 5.66 -2.87
C HIS A 106 1.97 6.82 -3.88
N TRP A 107 3.03 7.05 -4.65
CA TRP A 107 3.14 8.21 -5.56
C TRP A 107 1.97 8.34 -6.55
N ARG A 108 1.44 7.22 -7.07
CA ARG A 108 0.20 7.20 -7.90
C ARG A 108 -1.08 7.66 -7.19
N THR A 109 -1.11 7.63 -5.86
CA THR A 109 -2.26 8.03 -5.04
C THR A 109 -2.15 9.43 -4.46
N LEU A 110 -0.95 10.04 -4.55
CA LEU A 110 -0.81 11.46 -4.23
C LEU A 110 -1.62 12.26 -5.27
N PRO A 111 -2.54 13.14 -4.85
CA PRO A 111 -3.14 14.07 -5.78
C PRO A 111 -2.00 14.88 -6.40
N ARG A 112 -1.84 14.79 -7.72
CA ARG A 112 -0.87 15.60 -8.47
C ARG A 112 -1.04 17.04 -7.98
N PRO A 113 -0.02 17.65 -7.34
CA PRO A 113 -0.16 19.01 -6.87
C PRO A 113 -0.27 19.93 -8.09
N ARG A 114 -1.50 20.20 -8.55
CA ARG A 114 -1.78 20.97 -9.76
C ARG A 114 -1.27 22.41 -9.67
N SER A 115 -0.98 22.87 -8.45
CA SER A 115 -0.53 24.23 -8.12
C SER A 115 0.94 24.31 -7.70
N LEU A 116 1.72 23.22 -7.70
CA LEU A 116 3.15 23.37 -7.45
C LEU A 116 3.82 23.94 -8.70
N PRO A 117 4.51 25.09 -8.61
CA PRO A 117 5.40 25.53 -9.67
C PRO A 117 6.57 24.54 -9.74
N VAL A 118 6.42 23.49 -10.53
CA VAL A 118 7.49 22.53 -10.80
C VAL A 118 8.40 23.19 -11.83
N PRO A 119 9.68 23.47 -11.52
CA PRO A 119 10.61 23.94 -12.53
C PRO A 119 10.71 22.89 -13.62
N ALA A 120 10.39 23.28 -14.86
CA ALA A 120 10.44 22.35 -15.98
C ALA A 120 11.86 21.78 -16.13
N LEU A 121 11.98 20.48 -16.41
CA LEU A 121 13.27 19.81 -16.58
C LEU A 121 14.23 20.52 -17.56
N PRO A 122 13.76 21.09 -18.70
CA PRO A 122 14.62 21.91 -19.56
C PRO A 122 15.27 23.09 -18.83
N HIS A 123 14.54 23.74 -17.93
CA HIS A 123 15.02 24.88 -17.16
C HIS A 123 16.03 24.46 -16.08
N LEU A 124 15.80 23.31 -15.44
CA LEU A 124 16.76 22.69 -14.52
C LEU A 124 18.07 22.31 -15.23
N ARG A 125 17.99 21.70 -16.42
CA ARG A 125 19.16 21.37 -17.24
C ARG A 125 19.98 22.60 -17.63
N GLN A 126 19.31 23.70 -17.94
CA GLN A 126 19.95 24.97 -18.29
C GLN A 126 20.64 25.62 -17.10
N ARG A 127 20.01 25.63 -15.92
CA ARG A 127 20.51 26.32 -14.73
C ARG A 127 21.50 25.51 -13.91
N SER A 128 21.35 24.19 -13.88
CA SER A 128 22.14 23.29 -13.03
C SER A 128 22.21 21.89 -13.66
N PRO A 129 23.07 21.68 -14.66
CA PRO A 129 23.10 20.44 -15.45
C PRO A 129 23.46 19.20 -14.62
N ASP A 130 24.40 19.32 -13.68
CA ASP A 130 24.83 18.20 -12.83
C ASP A 130 23.71 17.72 -11.90
N LEU A 131 23.01 18.66 -11.26
CA LEU A 131 21.85 18.38 -10.43
C LEU A 131 20.72 17.76 -11.27
N ALA A 132 20.48 18.27 -12.48
CA ALA A 132 19.49 17.69 -13.38
C ALA A 132 19.84 16.24 -13.76
N ALA A 133 21.12 15.95 -14.01
CA ALA A 133 21.59 14.59 -14.29
C ALA A 133 21.41 13.66 -13.08
N GLU A 134 21.68 14.15 -11.87
CA GLU A 134 21.45 13.41 -10.62
C GLU A 134 19.98 13.10 -10.40
N ILE A 135 19.10 14.09 -10.56
CA ILE A 135 17.64 13.94 -10.46
C ILE A 135 17.12 12.91 -11.48
N ILE A 136 17.61 12.95 -12.73
CA ILE A 136 17.21 11.97 -13.76
C ILE A 136 17.66 10.56 -13.37
N ARG A 137 18.91 10.40 -12.91
CA ARG A 137 19.44 9.10 -12.47
C ARG A 137 18.64 8.55 -11.29
N ALA A 138 18.30 9.40 -10.33
CA ALA A 138 17.49 9.03 -9.17
C ALA A 138 16.06 8.64 -9.58
N ALA A 139 15.41 9.43 -10.43
CA ALA A 139 14.08 9.10 -10.95
C ALA A 139 14.05 7.75 -11.67
N HIS A 140 15.05 7.46 -12.53
CA HIS A 140 15.15 6.17 -13.21
C HIS A 140 15.43 5.02 -12.25
N LYS A 141 16.31 5.20 -11.26
CA LYS A 141 16.60 4.20 -10.22
C LYS A 141 15.34 3.83 -9.43
N GLU A 142 14.45 4.79 -9.23
CA GLU A 142 13.17 4.59 -8.52
C GLU A 142 12.01 4.18 -9.44
N GLY A 143 12.24 4.07 -10.75
CA GLY A 143 11.19 3.74 -11.73
C GLY A 143 10.09 4.80 -11.81
N MET A 144 10.40 6.05 -11.48
CA MET A 144 9.47 7.18 -11.50
C MET A 144 9.61 8.00 -12.79
N ARG A 145 8.53 8.66 -13.20
CA ARG A 145 8.64 9.71 -14.22
C ARG A 145 9.42 10.88 -13.64
N ILE A 146 10.29 11.47 -14.44
CA ILE A 146 11.15 12.58 -13.99
C ILE A 146 10.31 13.76 -13.47
N ASP A 147 9.19 14.09 -14.11
CA ASP A 147 8.30 15.18 -13.67
C ASP A 147 7.69 14.92 -12.28
N ASP A 148 7.32 13.66 -12.01
CA ASP A 148 6.71 13.25 -10.73
C ASP A 148 7.77 13.28 -9.62
N PHE A 149 8.98 12.81 -9.93
CA PHE A 149 10.12 12.84 -9.01
C PHE A 149 10.52 14.27 -8.63
N ILE A 150 10.56 15.19 -9.61
CA ILE A 150 10.83 16.63 -9.33
C ILE A 150 9.72 17.22 -8.45
N ALA A 151 8.45 16.90 -8.72
CA ALA A 151 7.34 17.38 -7.91
C ALA A 151 7.44 16.91 -6.45
N GLU A 152 7.87 15.67 -6.22
CA GLU A 152 8.12 15.15 -4.86
C GLU A 152 9.27 15.88 -4.17
N LEU A 153 10.40 16.11 -4.85
CA LEU A 153 11.51 16.86 -4.27
C LEU A 153 11.10 18.29 -3.87
N VAL A 154 10.33 18.96 -4.72
CA VAL A 154 9.81 20.30 -4.44
C VAL A 154 8.85 20.28 -3.24
N TRP A 155 7.94 19.31 -3.19
CA TRP A 155 7.00 19.14 -2.08
C TRP A 155 7.73 18.85 -0.76
N ALA A 156 8.69 17.93 -0.77
CA ALA A 156 9.51 17.58 0.38
C ALA A 156 10.29 18.79 0.90
N GLY A 157 10.94 19.55 0.00
CA GLY A 157 11.66 20.77 0.35
C GLY A 157 10.75 21.91 0.83
N TRP A 158 9.51 21.99 0.35
CA TRP A 158 8.52 22.94 0.87
C TRP A 158 8.03 22.54 2.28
N ARG A 159 7.71 21.25 2.49
CA ARG A 159 7.33 20.70 3.80
C ARG A 159 8.43 20.87 4.83
N ALA A 160 9.69 20.59 4.47
CA ALA A 160 10.83 20.75 5.36
C ALA A 160 11.00 22.21 5.83
N ARG A 161 10.76 23.18 4.93
CA ARG A 161 10.80 24.61 5.28
C ARG A 161 9.63 25.05 6.17
N GLY A 162 8.43 24.52 5.92
CA GLY A 162 7.25 24.81 6.75
C GLY A 162 7.24 24.10 8.11
N ALA A 163 8.06 23.06 8.28
CA ALA A 163 8.16 22.27 9.51
C ALA A 163 9.16 22.83 10.54
N GLY A 164 9.84 23.94 10.26
CA GLY A 164 10.69 24.63 11.23
C GLY A 164 11.90 23.82 11.67
N VAL A 165 12.99 23.95 10.91
CA VAL A 165 14.33 23.91 11.50
C VAL A 165 14.84 25.35 11.40
N GLY A 166 15.11 25.96 12.56
CA GLY A 166 15.65 27.32 12.67
C GLY A 166 17.00 27.47 12.01
#